data_AF-A0A0F6YI50-F1
#
_entry.id   AF-A0A0F6YI50-F1
#
_cell.length_a   1.000
_cell.length_b   1.000
_cell.length_c   1.000
_cell.angle_alpha   90.00
_cell.angle_beta   90.00
_cell.angle_gamma   90.00
#
_symmetry.space_group_name_H-M   'P 1'
#
loop_
_entity.id
_entity.type
_entity.pdbx_description
1 polymer ?
#
loop_
_entity_poly.entity_id
_entity_poly.type
_entity_poly.pdbx_seq_one_letter_code
_entity_poly.pdbx_strand_id
1 'polypeptide(L)'
;MRAVEDTSPDRALAARARMLFHSPRMATRARVLVIGAGLAGLRTADLLVRRGETDVLVLEARDRVGGRTLSRALGKATFDLGGQWIGPSQRRAQALVRELGIATFPTYDTGAKVLDLAGKLSRYEGTIPRLDPLSLLELQVVLSRIDARRKAVRTDAPHESPRAAEDDSRTAASWARTRVRSPHVRALLEASARVVFGAELGEISLLHFLFYAQAAGGLMPLVEIQGGAQETRFVNGAQEISTRIASSLGDRVRLSTPVRRISVRGGDVMVDSDRGTYLAERVVVAVPPVLARTIEFDPRLPAQRAHLLERAFQGSTIKCLALYDRPFWRERGLSGEAVSDGGPLAVAFDNTSHDGAQPALLGFSVGALAREHAARSRADRRRVVLERFARWYGEEALRPVEYVEHDWSEEPWSRGCPISLFGTGALSESGAALRTPCGPIHWAGAETAREHHGFLEGALESAERVTDELQSAFCR
;
A
#
# COMPACT_ATOMS: atom_id res chain seq x y z
N MET A 1 54.94 -18.20 26.66
CA MET A 1 53.65 -18.58 27.27
C MET A 1 52.69 -18.88 26.12
N ARG A 2 52.52 -20.16 25.78
CA ARG A 2 51.76 -20.62 24.61
C ARG A 2 50.26 -20.62 24.93
N ALA A 3 49.45 -20.09 24.02
CA ALA A 3 48.00 -20.19 24.07
C ALA A 3 47.59 -21.65 23.83
N VAL A 4 46.71 -22.16 24.68
CA VAL A 4 46.09 -23.48 24.56
C VAL A 4 44.82 -23.30 23.72
N GLU A 5 44.81 -23.89 22.53
CA GLU A 5 43.60 -24.07 21.72
C GLU A 5 42.72 -25.16 22.33
N ASP A 6 41.52 -24.78 22.75
CA ASP A 6 40.49 -25.70 23.22
C ASP A 6 39.79 -26.36 22.01
N THR A 7 40.20 -27.59 21.72
CA THR A 7 39.65 -28.45 20.67
C THR A 7 38.69 -29.48 21.29
N SER A 8 37.48 -29.06 21.68
CA SER A 8 36.46 -30.02 22.13
C SER A 8 35.78 -30.76 20.95
N PRO A 9 35.74 -32.11 20.94
CA PRO A 9 35.17 -32.93 19.85
C PRO A 9 33.64 -32.78 19.64
N ASP A 10 32.93 -32.17 20.59
CA ASP A 10 31.46 -32.19 20.63
C ASP A 10 30.79 -31.22 19.65
N ARG A 11 31.44 -30.11 19.27
CA ARG A 11 30.87 -29.18 18.28
C ARG A 11 30.92 -29.72 16.85
N ALA A 12 31.97 -30.47 16.51
CA ALA A 12 32.11 -31.10 15.20
C ALA A 12 31.12 -32.27 15.02
N LEU A 13 30.84 -33.01 16.11
CA LEU A 13 29.85 -34.09 16.11
C LEU A 13 28.41 -33.54 16.04
N ALA A 14 28.09 -32.42 16.71
CA ALA A 14 26.79 -31.76 16.60
C ALA A 14 26.54 -31.14 15.21
N ALA A 15 27.58 -30.60 14.57
CA ALA A 15 27.50 -30.10 13.20
C ALA A 15 27.32 -31.24 12.17
N ARG A 16 28.00 -32.38 12.39
CA ARG A 16 27.85 -33.59 11.56
C ARG A 16 26.51 -34.32 11.81
N ALA A 17 25.99 -34.32 13.03
CA ALA A 17 24.68 -34.88 13.34
C ALA A 17 23.52 -34.08 12.72
N ARG A 18 23.68 -32.76 12.56
CA ARG A 18 22.74 -31.92 11.79
C ARG A 18 22.76 -32.20 10.28
N MET A 19 23.88 -32.70 9.74
CA MET A 19 23.99 -33.11 8.34
C MET A 19 23.43 -34.51 8.06
N LEU A 20 23.29 -35.37 9.07
CA LEU A 20 22.99 -36.81 8.88
C LEU A 20 21.52 -37.20 9.14
N PHE A 21 20.64 -36.26 9.52
CA PHE A 21 19.21 -36.54 9.76
C PHE A 21 18.22 -35.62 9.03
N HIS A 22 18.62 -35.00 7.92
CA HIS A 22 17.66 -34.53 6.92
C HIS A 22 17.59 -35.56 5.81
N SER A 23 16.66 -36.52 5.90
CA SER A 23 16.10 -37.09 4.66
C SER A 23 15.66 -35.89 3.82
N PRO A 24 16.09 -35.77 2.56
CA PRO A 24 15.68 -34.65 1.74
C PRO A 24 14.16 -34.77 1.60
N ARG A 25 13.40 -33.91 2.28
CA ARG A 25 12.02 -33.65 1.87
C ARG A 25 12.13 -33.31 0.40
N MET A 26 11.54 -34.13 -0.48
CA MET A 26 11.57 -33.84 -1.91
C MET A 26 11.10 -32.40 -2.11
N ALA A 27 11.96 -31.58 -2.73
CA ALA A 27 11.64 -30.19 -2.98
C ALA A 27 10.34 -30.13 -3.80
N THR A 28 9.39 -29.31 -3.37
CA THR A 28 8.15 -29.14 -4.13
C THR A 28 8.48 -28.35 -5.39
N ARG A 29 8.17 -28.91 -6.57
CA ARG A 29 8.43 -28.27 -7.86
C ARG A 29 7.16 -27.61 -8.38
N ALA A 30 7.30 -26.44 -8.99
CA ALA A 30 6.28 -25.81 -9.81
C ALA A 30 6.95 -25.09 -10.98
N ARG A 31 6.28 -24.92 -12.11
CA ARG A 31 6.82 -24.13 -13.21
C ARG A 31 6.96 -22.65 -12.86
N VAL A 32 5.94 -22.10 -12.19
CA VAL A 32 5.95 -20.73 -11.66
C VAL A 32 5.69 -20.70 -10.16
N LEU A 33 6.61 -20.10 -9.40
CA LEU A 33 6.36 -19.73 -8.00
C LEU A 33 6.04 -18.25 -7.89
N VAL A 34 4.93 -17.91 -7.24
CA VAL A 34 4.56 -16.53 -6.91
C VAL A 34 4.79 -16.30 -5.42
N ILE A 35 5.57 -15.28 -5.07
CA ILE A 35 5.89 -14.92 -3.69
C ILE A 35 5.00 -13.75 -3.27
N GLY A 36 4.08 -14.02 -2.34
CA GLY A 36 3.10 -13.08 -1.81
C GLY A 36 1.69 -13.31 -2.36
N ALA A 37 0.73 -13.62 -1.48
CA ALA A 37 -0.70 -13.73 -1.78
C ALA A 37 -1.46 -12.42 -1.52
N GLY A 38 -0.83 -11.29 -1.83
CA GLY A 38 -1.55 -10.04 -2.08
C GLY A 38 -2.29 -10.09 -3.42
N LEU A 39 -3.09 -9.07 -3.72
CA LEU A 39 -3.91 -9.03 -4.94
C LEU A 39 -3.09 -9.25 -6.23
N ALA A 40 -1.91 -8.65 -6.34
CA ALA A 40 -1.04 -8.82 -7.52
C ALA A 40 -0.63 -10.29 -7.72
N GLY A 41 -0.09 -10.93 -6.68
CA GLY A 41 0.38 -12.31 -6.78
C GLY A 41 -0.75 -13.31 -7.02
N LEU A 42 -1.88 -13.16 -6.31
CA LEU A 42 -3.06 -13.99 -6.54
C LEU A 42 -3.61 -13.83 -7.96
N ARG A 43 -3.72 -12.59 -8.47
CA ARG A 43 -4.21 -12.38 -9.82
C ARG A 43 -3.22 -12.89 -10.87
N THR A 44 -1.90 -12.80 -10.65
CA THR A 44 -0.92 -13.41 -11.56
C THR A 44 -1.12 -14.93 -11.63
N ALA A 45 -1.26 -15.60 -10.48
CA ALA A 45 -1.50 -17.04 -10.46
C ALA A 45 -2.82 -17.44 -11.12
N ASP A 46 -3.91 -16.71 -10.85
CA ASP A 46 -5.22 -16.94 -11.46
C ASP A 46 -5.20 -16.75 -12.98
N LEU A 47 -4.55 -15.69 -13.48
CA LEU A 47 -4.41 -15.45 -14.91
C LEU A 47 -3.57 -16.54 -15.60
N LEU A 48 -2.48 -17.00 -14.98
CA LEU A 48 -1.67 -18.11 -15.50
C LEU A 48 -2.50 -19.38 -15.64
N VAL A 49 -3.23 -19.77 -14.58
CA VAL A 49 -4.10 -20.96 -14.60
C VAL A 49 -5.18 -20.86 -15.66
N ARG A 50 -5.83 -19.69 -15.79
CA ARG A 50 -6.84 -19.45 -16.84
C ARG A 50 -6.29 -19.49 -18.25
N ARG A 51 -5.00 -19.21 -18.43
CA ARG A 51 -4.30 -19.32 -19.71
C ARG A 51 -3.65 -20.69 -19.93
N GLY A 52 -4.01 -21.68 -19.10
CA GLY A 52 -3.59 -23.08 -19.26
C GLY A 52 -2.30 -23.46 -18.53
N GLU A 53 -1.63 -22.53 -17.85
CA GLU A 53 -0.46 -22.82 -17.02
C GLU A 53 -0.92 -23.29 -15.63
N THR A 54 -1.03 -24.60 -15.44
CA THR A 54 -1.59 -25.18 -14.21
C THR A 54 -0.57 -25.42 -13.11
N ASP A 55 0.73 -25.43 -13.43
CA ASP A 55 1.81 -25.72 -12.49
C ASP A 55 2.34 -24.45 -11.82
N VAL A 56 1.46 -23.85 -11.01
CA VAL A 56 1.69 -22.59 -10.32
C VAL A 56 1.45 -22.78 -8.83
N LEU A 57 2.36 -22.29 -7.99
CA LEU A 57 2.16 -22.19 -6.54
C LEU A 57 2.35 -20.75 -6.06
N VAL A 58 1.58 -20.36 -5.06
CA VAL A 58 1.67 -19.06 -4.38
C VAL A 58 2.15 -19.31 -2.95
N LEU A 59 3.26 -18.68 -2.54
CA LEU A 59 3.80 -18.77 -1.19
C LEU A 59 3.52 -17.46 -0.44
N GLU A 60 2.78 -17.53 0.65
CA GLU A 60 2.40 -16.37 1.47
C GLU A 60 2.99 -16.48 2.87
N ALA A 61 3.61 -15.41 3.33
CA ALA A 61 4.27 -15.36 4.63
C ALA A 61 3.27 -15.41 5.80
N ARG A 62 2.09 -14.80 5.64
CA ARG A 62 1.02 -14.80 6.65
C ARG A 62 0.17 -16.07 6.61
N ASP A 63 -0.63 -16.24 7.65
CA ASP A 63 -1.72 -17.21 7.75
C ASP A 63 -3.01 -16.75 7.02
N ARG A 64 -2.94 -15.66 6.25
CA ARG A 64 -4.05 -15.08 5.48
C ARG A 64 -3.58 -14.53 4.14
N VAL A 65 -4.51 -14.48 3.19
CA VAL A 65 -4.32 -13.75 1.93
C VAL A 65 -4.74 -12.28 2.03
N GLY A 66 -4.50 -11.50 0.97
CA GLY A 66 -4.96 -10.11 0.82
C GLY A 66 -3.86 -9.07 1.03
N GLY A 67 -2.80 -9.41 1.76
CA GLY A 67 -1.68 -8.49 2.01
C GLY A 67 -2.15 -7.22 2.71
N ARG A 68 -2.14 -6.09 1.98
CA ARG A 68 -2.57 -4.75 2.44
C ARG A 68 -4.09 -4.52 2.40
N THR A 69 -4.87 -5.48 1.90
CA THR A 69 -6.31 -5.57 2.20
C THR A 69 -6.50 -6.49 3.40
N LEU A 70 -7.25 -6.01 4.38
CA LEU A 70 -7.55 -6.72 5.62
C LEU A 70 -8.93 -6.28 6.07
N SER A 71 -9.86 -7.23 6.17
CA SER A 71 -11.25 -7.00 6.57
C SER A 71 -11.51 -7.76 7.87
N ARG A 72 -12.37 -7.22 8.74
CA ARG A 72 -12.69 -7.81 10.04
C ARG A 72 -14.16 -7.61 10.38
N ALA A 73 -14.82 -8.65 10.88
CA ALA A 73 -16.16 -8.54 11.45
C ALA A 73 -16.11 -7.75 12.76
N LEU A 74 -16.88 -6.67 12.85
CA LEU A 74 -16.95 -5.75 13.99
C LEU A 74 -18.36 -5.21 14.18
N GLY A 75 -18.84 -5.20 15.42
CA GLY A 75 -20.25 -4.95 15.72
C GLY A 75 -21.16 -5.81 14.84
N LYS A 76 -22.00 -5.14 14.02
CA LYS A 76 -22.98 -5.79 13.14
C LYS A 76 -22.56 -5.91 11.67
N ALA A 77 -21.31 -5.59 11.32
CA ALA A 77 -20.87 -5.57 9.92
C ALA A 77 -19.39 -5.95 9.76
N THR A 78 -18.90 -5.96 8.52
CA THR A 78 -17.47 -6.13 8.20
C THR A 78 -16.85 -4.80 7.82
N PHE A 79 -15.67 -4.50 8.38
CA PHE A 79 -14.93 -3.28 8.12
C PHE A 79 -13.52 -3.57 7.69
N ASP A 80 -13.00 -2.77 6.76
CA ASP A 80 -11.61 -2.86 6.33
C ASP A 80 -10.68 -2.14 7.31
N LEU A 81 -9.63 -2.84 7.74
CA LEU A 81 -8.47 -2.28 8.45
C LEU A 81 -7.32 -1.91 7.48
N GLY A 82 -7.40 -2.37 6.22
CA GLY A 82 -6.47 -2.04 5.14
C GLY A 82 -7.07 -1.14 4.06
N GLY A 83 -6.63 -1.31 2.82
CA GLY A 83 -7.24 -0.65 1.66
C GLY A 83 -8.72 -1.04 1.54
N GLN A 84 -9.60 -0.05 1.29
CA GLN A 84 -11.05 -0.23 1.37
C GLN A 84 -11.86 0.38 0.23
N TRP A 85 -11.19 1.08 -0.70
CA TRP A 85 -11.85 1.85 -1.74
C TRP A 85 -11.39 1.48 -3.15
N ILE A 86 -12.31 1.67 -4.10
CA ILE A 86 -12.03 1.76 -5.53
C ILE A 86 -12.76 2.99 -6.10
N GLY A 87 -12.20 3.57 -7.17
CA GLY A 87 -12.75 4.75 -7.85
C GLY A 87 -13.20 4.48 -9.29
N PRO A 88 -13.83 5.47 -9.95
CA PRO A 88 -14.39 5.32 -11.30
C PRO A 88 -13.33 5.02 -12.37
N SER A 89 -12.10 5.51 -12.20
CA SER A 89 -10.99 5.28 -13.14
C SER A 89 -10.30 3.92 -12.99
N GLN A 90 -10.61 3.15 -11.94
CA GLN A 90 -10.00 1.86 -11.63
C GLN A 90 -10.72 0.70 -12.34
N ARG A 91 -10.55 0.64 -13.67
CA ARG A 91 -11.35 -0.24 -14.54
C ARG A 91 -11.11 -1.73 -14.30
N ARG A 92 -9.87 -2.16 -14.02
CA ARG A 92 -9.57 -3.58 -13.74
C ARG A 92 -10.19 -4.00 -12.43
N ALA A 93 -10.10 -3.16 -11.40
CA ALA A 93 -10.70 -3.45 -10.11
C ALA A 93 -12.23 -3.58 -10.23
N GLN A 94 -12.88 -2.65 -10.92
CA GLN A 94 -14.33 -2.73 -11.16
C GLN A 94 -14.74 -3.94 -11.99
N ALA A 95 -13.98 -4.27 -13.05
CA ALA A 95 -14.26 -5.44 -13.87
C ALA A 95 -14.15 -6.73 -13.06
N LEU A 96 -13.11 -6.84 -12.23
CA LEU A 96 -12.89 -8.00 -11.38
C LEU A 96 -13.97 -8.14 -10.28
N VAL A 97 -14.43 -7.03 -9.69
CA VAL A 97 -15.55 -7.03 -8.74
C VAL A 97 -16.82 -7.59 -9.38
N ARG A 98 -17.14 -7.16 -10.61
CA ARG A 98 -18.28 -7.71 -11.36
C ARG A 98 -18.07 -9.17 -11.72
N GLU A 99 -16.88 -9.54 -12.20
CA GLU A 99 -16.51 -10.92 -12.54
C GLU A 99 -16.71 -11.86 -11.34
N LEU A 100 -16.26 -11.43 -10.15
CA LEU A 100 -16.35 -12.22 -8.94
C LEU A 100 -17.73 -12.17 -8.29
N GLY A 101 -18.65 -11.30 -8.72
CA GLY A 101 -19.96 -11.11 -8.08
C GLY A 101 -19.85 -10.53 -6.66
N ILE A 102 -18.95 -9.57 -6.46
CA ILE A 102 -18.75 -8.88 -5.19
C ILE A 102 -19.65 -7.64 -5.13
N ALA A 103 -20.40 -7.49 -4.04
CA ALA A 103 -21.29 -6.35 -3.85
C ALA A 103 -20.52 -5.11 -3.34
N THR A 104 -20.86 -3.95 -3.89
CA THR A 104 -20.27 -2.66 -3.52
C THR A 104 -21.36 -1.62 -3.22
N PHE A 105 -20.97 -0.53 -2.56
CA PHE A 105 -21.84 0.58 -2.22
C PHE A 105 -21.05 1.90 -2.18
N PRO A 106 -21.69 3.07 -2.40
CA PRO A 106 -20.99 4.36 -2.39
C PRO A 106 -20.54 4.75 -0.97
N THR A 107 -19.42 5.45 -0.86
CA THR A 107 -19.01 6.13 0.38
C THR A 107 -19.99 7.27 0.67
N TYR A 108 -20.43 7.37 1.92
CA TYR A 108 -21.30 8.47 2.35
C TYR A 108 -20.51 9.79 2.40
N ASP A 109 -21.03 10.82 1.74
CA ASP A 109 -20.40 12.14 1.60
C ASP A 109 -21.41 13.30 1.78
N THR A 110 -22.63 13.00 2.22
CA THR A 110 -23.70 14.00 2.31
C THR A 110 -23.62 14.84 3.58
N GLY A 111 -23.62 16.16 3.43
CA GLY A 111 -23.56 17.12 4.54
C GLY A 111 -22.28 17.94 4.54
N ALA A 112 -22.12 18.78 5.55
CA ALA A 112 -20.94 19.63 5.66
C ALA A 112 -19.71 18.84 6.13
N LYS A 113 -18.55 19.13 5.54
CA LYS A 113 -17.24 18.62 5.95
C LYS A 113 -16.67 19.47 7.07
N VAL A 114 -15.84 18.89 7.93
CA VAL A 114 -15.15 19.60 9.02
C VAL A 114 -13.73 19.95 8.59
N LEU A 115 -13.31 21.18 8.89
CA LEU A 115 -11.95 21.66 8.69
C LEU A 115 -11.39 22.13 10.03
N ASP A 116 -10.30 21.53 10.48
CA ASP A 116 -9.59 21.85 11.74
C ASP A 116 -8.16 22.29 11.40
N LEU A 117 -8.01 23.57 11.07
CA LEU A 117 -6.73 24.17 10.69
C LEU A 117 -6.30 25.22 11.71
N ALA A 118 -5.03 25.21 12.09
CA ALA A 118 -4.45 26.14 13.07
C ALA A 118 -5.29 26.26 14.37
N GLY A 119 -5.88 25.14 14.80
CA GLY A 119 -6.73 25.06 16.00
C GLY A 119 -8.15 25.65 15.84
N LYS A 120 -8.53 26.12 14.65
CA LYS A 120 -9.87 26.65 14.35
C LYS A 120 -10.71 25.63 13.62
N LEU A 121 -11.89 25.34 14.19
CA LEU A 121 -12.91 24.52 13.55
C LEU A 121 -13.79 25.36 12.62
N SER A 122 -14.00 24.87 11.41
CA SER A 122 -14.94 25.43 10.46
C SER A 122 -15.63 24.31 9.66
N ARG A 123 -16.73 24.66 8.99
CA ARG A 123 -17.48 23.76 8.13
C ARG A 123 -17.46 24.27 6.71
N TYR A 124 -17.39 23.35 5.75
CA TYR A 124 -17.45 23.69 4.33
C TYR A 124 -18.20 22.63 3.54
N GLU A 125 -18.64 23.02 2.36
CA GLU A 125 -19.27 22.14 1.38
C GLU A 125 -18.40 22.15 0.11
N GLY A 126 -18.42 21.03 -0.62
CA GLY A 126 -17.61 20.82 -1.82
C GLY A 126 -16.19 20.33 -1.55
N THR A 127 -15.37 20.43 -2.59
CA THR A 127 -14.02 19.84 -2.68
C THR A 127 -12.97 20.67 -1.93
N ILE A 128 -12.94 21.98 -2.15
CA ILE A 128 -11.87 22.84 -1.62
C ILE A 128 -12.37 23.54 -0.34
N PRO A 129 -11.60 23.50 0.76
CA PRO A 129 -11.92 24.26 1.97
C PRO A 129 -12.04 25.76 1.70
N ARG A 130 -12.80 26.49 2.54
CA ARG A 130 -12.92 27.95 2.43
C ARG A 130 -11.58 28.62 2.72
N LEU A 131 -10.90 29.09 1.67
CA LEU A 131 -9.67 29.86 1.72
C LEU A 131 -9.93 31.32 1.32
N ASP A 132 -9.04 32.23 1.71
CA ASP A 132 -9.09 33.61 1.23
C ASP A 132 -8.83 33.67 -0.31
N PRO A 133 -9.34 34.69 -1.04
CA PRO A 133 -9.25 34.74 -2.49
C PRO A 133 -7.82 34.69 -3.06
N LEU A 134 -6.83 35.24 -2.35
CA LEU A 134 -5.44 35.22 -2.80
C LEU A 134 -4.85 33.82 -2.62
N SER A 135 -5.14 33.14 -1.52
CA SER A 135 -4.76 31.73 -1.32
C SER A 135 -5.45 30.80 -2.31
N LEU A 136 -6.72 31.05 -2.69
CA LEU A 136 -7.40 30.27 -3.73
C LEU A 136 -6.73 30.44 -5.11
N LEU A 137 -6.39 31.67 -5.48
CA LEU A 137 -5.68 31.94 -6.74
C LEU A 137 -4.30 31.28 -6.74
N GLU A 138 -3.55 31.38 -5.64
CA GLU A 138 -2.25 30.72 -5.53
C GLU A 138 -2.38 29.19 -5.58
N LEU A 139 -3.35 28.60 -4.88
CA LEU A 139 -3.65 27.17 -4.95
C LEU A 139 -3.93 26.74 -6.39
N GLN A 140 -4.78 27.48 -7.11
CA GLN A 140 -5.06 27.18 -8.51
C GLN A 140 -3.79 27.24 -9.38
N VAL A 141 -2.94 28.25 -9.19
CA VAL A 141 -1.66 28.37 -9.91
C VAL A 141 -0.73 27.19 -9.59
N VAL A 142 -0.67 26.77 -8.33
CA VAL A 142 0.15 25.63 -7.88
C VAL A 142 -0.37 24.33 -8.49
N LEU A 143 -1.68 24.07 -8.43
CA LEU A 143 -2.30 22.88 -9.02
C LEU A 143 -2.07 22.85 -10.54
N SER A 144 -2.25 23.96 -11.25
CA SER A 144 -1.97 24.05 -12.69
C SER A 144 -0.50 23.77 -13.02
N ARG A 145 0.44 24.19 -12.17
CA ARG A 145 1.87 23.89 -12.34
C ARG A 145 2.17 22.41 -12.12
N ILE A 146 1.58 21.80 -11.10
CA ILE A 146 1.70 20.35 -10.87
C ILE A 146 1.12 19.61 -12.06
N ASP A 147 -0.06 20.01 -12.53
CA ASP A 147 -0.75 19.38 -13.67
C ASP A 147 0.06 19.45 -14.96
N ALA A 148 0.64 20.62 -15.28
CA ALA A 148 1.51 20.77 -16.42
C ALA A 148 2.79 19.91 -16.31
N ARG A 149 3.41 19.85 -15.12
CA ARG A 149 4.66 19.11 -14.91
C ARG A 149 4.43 17.60 -14.91
N ARG A 150 3.36 17.09 -14.28
CA ARG A 150 3.04 15.66 -14.24
C ARG A 150 2.74 15.10 -15.63
N LYS A 151 2.12 15.89 -16.52
CA LYS A 151 1.78 15.47 -17.89
C LYS A 151 3.01 15.14 -18.74
N ALA A 152 4.17 15.70 -18.40
CA ALA A 152 5.43 15.38 -19.04
C ALA A 152 6.11 14.12 -18.47
N VAL A 153 5.60 13.55 -17.36
CA VAL A 153 6.16 12.34 -16.76
C VAL A 153 5.66 11.11 -17.49
N ARG A 154 6.60 10.25 -17.88
CA ARG A 154 6.32 8.97 -18.53
C ARG A 154 6.00 7.92 -17.47
N THR A 155 4.81 7.35 -17.48
CA THR A 155 4.37 6.38 -16.44
C THR A 155 4.92 4.97 -16.64
N ASP A 156 5.26 4.62 -17.88
CA ASP A 156 5.96 3.41 -18.27
C ASP A 156 7.45 3.46 -17.92
N ALA A 157 8.08 4.61 -18.14
CA ALA A 157 9.51 4.84 -17.95
C ALA A 157 9.79 6.19 -17.26
N PRO A 158 9.53 6.34 -15.94
CA PRO A 158 9.67 7.63 -15.25
C PRO A 158 11.09 8.20 -15.30
N HIS A 159 12.09 7.32 -15.33
CA HIS A 159 13.51 7.66 -15.49
C HIS A 159 13.86 8.32 -16.83
N GLU A 160 13.05 8.10 -17.87
CA GLU A 160 13.21 8.70 -19.20
C GLU A 160 12.36 9.98 -19.37
N SER A 161 11.72 10.46 -18.30
CA SER A 161 10.95 11.70 -18.38
C SER A 161 11.90 12.88 -18.67
N PRO A 162 11.49 13.91 -19.43
CA PRO A 162 12.38 14.99 -19.87
C PRO A 162 13.14 15.71 -18.74
N ARG A 163 12.60 15.70 -17.53
CA ARG A 163 13.17 16.33 -16.34
C ARG A 163 13.49 15.34 -15.22
N ALA A 164 13.61 14.04 -15.53
CA ALA A 164 13.73 13.00 -14.53
C ALA A 164 14.86 13.27 -13.51
N ALA A 165 16.08 13.53 -13.96
CA ALA A 165 17.21 13.83 -13.06
C ALA A 165 16.99 15.12 -12.24
N GLU A 166 16.41 16.16 -12.84
CA GLU A 166 16.13 17.42 -12.15
C GLU A 166 15.04 17.26 -11.07
N ASP A 167 13.99 16.51 -11.38
CA ASP A 167 12.86 16.28 -10.49
C ASP A 167 13.23 15.29 -9.39
N ASP A 168 14.03 14.28 -9.69
CA ASP A 168 14.40 13.25 -8.71
C ASP A 168 15.53 13.70 -7.77
N SER A 169 16.29 14.74 -8.12
CA SER A 169 17.34 15.31 -7.26
C SER A 169 16.81 16.22 -6.13
N ARG A 170 15.50 16.44 -6.05
CA ARG A 170 14.87 17.28 -5.02
C ARG A 170 13.61 16.64 -4.46
N THR A 171 13.30 16.99 -3.22
CA THR A 171 12.05 16.56 -2.59
C THR A 171 10.87 17.39 -3.08
N ALA A 172 9.67 16.84 -2.99
CA ALA A 172 8.44 17.56 -3.31
C ALA A 172 8.27 18.80 -2.40
N ALA A 173 8.69 18.72 -1.13
CA ALA A 173 8.69 19.87 -0.21
C ALA A 173 9.69 20.97 -0.64
N SER A 174 10.88 20.59 -1.10
CA SER A 174 11.86 21.55 -1.62
C SER A 174 11.30 22.33 -2.81
N TRP A 175 10.63 21.64 -3.73
CA TRP A 175 9.93 22.28 -4.83
C TRP A 175 8.79 23.18 -4.34
N ALA A 176 7.92 22.69 -3.45
CA ALA A 176 6.79 23.46 -2.93
C ALA A 176 7.23 24.76 -2.24
N ARG A 177 8.31 24.74 -1.45
CA ARG A 177 8.88 25.95 -0.82
C ARG A 177 9.26 27.05 -1.81
N THR A 178 9.69 26.68 -3.02
CA THR A 178 10.05 27.65 -4.07
C THR A 178 8.85 28.17 -4.86
N ARG A 179 7.69 27.52 -4.75
CA ARG A 179 6.51 27.79 -5.60
C ARG A 179 5.27 28.26 -4.85
N VAL A 180 5.19 27.99 -3.55
CA VAL A 180 4.04 28.28 -2.68
C VAL A 180 4.47 29.28 -1.61
N ARG A 181 3.91 30.49 -1.66
CA ARG A 181 4.18 31.56 -0.69
C ARG A 181 3.23 31.51 0.50
N SER A 182 1.94 31.25 0.28
CA SER A 182 0.94 31.17 1.34
C SER A 182 1.22 29.98 2.27
N PRO A 183 1.37 30.22 3.59
CA PRO A 183 1.46 29.14 4.57
C PRO A 183 0.25 28.21 4.55
N HIS A 184 -0.95 28.74 4.29
CA HIS A 184 -2.20 27.96 4.22
C HIS A 184 -2.21 27.00 3.03
N VAL A 185 -1.79 27.46 1.85
CA VAL A 185 -1.70 26.61 0.64
C VAL A 185 -0.63 25.53 0.82
N ARG A 186 0.49 25.87 1.48
CA ARG A 186 1.54 24.91 1.79
C ARG A 186 1.05 23.84 2.78
N ALA A 187 0.39 24.26 3.86
CA ALA A 187 -0.18 23.35 4.85
C ALA A 187 -1.22 22.41 4.23
N LEU A 188 -2.06 22.91 3.32
CA LEU A 188 -3.03 22.09 2.59
C LEU A 188 -2.33 21.06 1.70
N LEU A 189 -1.29 21.46 0.95
CA LEU A 189 -0.53 20.54 0.11
C LEU A 189 0.17 19.45 0.93
N GLU A 190 0.75 19.81 2.08
CA GLU A 190 1.39 18.89 3.01
C GLU A 190 0.37 17.93 3.64
N ALA A 191 -0.79 18.43 4.08
CA ALA A 191 -1.87 17.60 4.63
C ALA A 191 -2.38 16.58 3.60
N SER A 192 -2.68 17.02 2.37
CA SER A 192 -3.10 16.13 1.28
C SER A 192 -2.04 15.09 0.96
N ALA A 193 -0.76 15.45 0.97
CA ALA A 193 0.32 14.51 0.75
C ALA A 193 0.40 13.44 1.84
N ARG A 194 0.25 13.80 3.12
CA ARG A 194 0.22 12.81 4.20
C ARG A 194 -0.91 11.81 3.99
N VAL A 195 -2.10 12.27 3.63
CA VAL A 195 -3.26 11.40 3.41
C VAL A 195 -3.03 10.42 2.26
N VAL A 196 -2.45 10.88 1.14
CA VAL A 196 -2.22 10.04 -0.05
C VAL A 196 -1.05 9.08 0.16
N PHE A 197 0.07 9.57 0.67
CA PHE A 197 1.34 8.84 0.66
C PHE A 197 1.66 8.17 2.02
N GLY A 198 1.04 8.62 3.12
CA GLY A 198 1.45 8.21 4.47
C GLY A 198 2.84 8.73 4.83
N ALA A 199 3.31 9.82 4.21
CA ALA A 199 4.64 10.39 4.42
C ALA A 199 4.65 11.90 4.21
N GLU A 200 5.70 12.57 4.69
CA GLU A 200 5.89 13.99 4.48
C GLU A 200 6.41 14.28 3.06
N LEU A 201 6.06 15.43 2.49
CA LEU A 201 6.60 15.88 1.20
C LEU A 201 8.15 16.01 1.21
N GLY A 202 8.74 16.16 2.40
CA GLY A 202 10.19 16.19 2.58
C GLY A 202 10.87 14.83 2.43
N GLU A 203 10.11 13.73 2.53
CA GLU A 203 10.62 12.35 2.40
C GLU A 203 10.52 11.85 0.95
N ILE A 204 9.68 12.49 0.13
CA ILE A 204 9.30 12.02 -1.21
C ILE A 204 10.05 12.80 -2.29
N SER A 205 10.62 12.09 -3.25
CA SER A 205 11.14 12.69 -4.49
C SER A 205 10.05 13.46 -5.25
N LEU A 206 10.37 14.63 -5.82
CA LEU A 206 9.42 15.32 -6.69
C LEU A 206 9.08 14.49 -7.93
N LEU A 207 10.04 13.77 -8.53
CA LEU A 207 9.75 12.88 -9.66
C LEU A 207 8.75 11.80 -9.26
N HIS A 208 8.93 11.17 -8.10
CA HIS A 208 7.99 10.16 -7.61
C HIS A 208 6.59 10.73 -7.36
N PHE A 209 6.51 11.91 -6.73
CA PHE A 209 5.24 12.61 -6.52
C PHE A 209 4.50 12.89 -7.83
N LEU A 210 5.20 13.40 -8.85
CA LEU A 210 4.61 13.70 -10.15
C LEU A 210 4.23 12.44 -10.93
N PHE A 211 5.07 11.42 -10.90
CA PHE A 211 4.78 10.10 -11.48
C PHE A 211 3.51 9.50 -10.87
N TYR A 212 3.38 9.54 -9.54
CA TYR A 212 2.20 9.03 -8.84
C TYR A 212 0.93 9.79 -9.24
N ALA A 213 0.99 11.13 -9.23
CA ALA A 213 -0.12 11.97 -9.67
C ALA A 213 -0.50 11.71 -11.14
N GLN A 214 0.49 11.53 -12.02
CA GLN A 214 0.24 11.23 -13.43
C GLN A 214 -0.42 9.85 -13.60
N ALA A 215 0.08 8.84 -12.90
CA ALA A 215 -0.47 7.47 -12.94
C ALA A 215 -1.92 7.40 -12.45
N ALA A 216 -2.34 8.33 -11.59
CA ALA A 216 -3.71 8.43 -11.08
C ALA A 216 -4.62 9.41 -11.88
N GLY A 217 -4.11 10.04 -12.94
CA GLY A 217 -4.85 11.00 -13.75
C GLY A 217 -4.90 12.43 -13.17
N GLY A 218 -4.23 12.70 -12.05
CA GLY A 218 -4.12 14.00 -11.39
C GLY A 218 -4.12 13.89 -9.87
N LEU A 219 -3.99 15.04 -9.19
CA LEU A 219 -4.09 15.08 -7.72
C LEU A 219 -5.54 14.99 -7.22
N MET A 220 -6.49 15.64 -7.92
CA MET A 220 -7.88 15.67 -7.45
C MET A 220 -8.50 14.27 -7.34
N PRO A 221 -8.34 13.35 -8.32
CA PRO A 221 -8.84 11.99 -8.17
C PRO A 221 -8.24 11.21 -6.99
N LEU A 222 -7.10 11.63 -6.43
CA LEU A 222 -6.47 10.95 -5.30
C LEU A 222 -7.09 11.32 -3.93
N VAL A 223 -7.77 12.45 -3.85
CA VAL A 223 -8.23 13.04 -2.57
C VAL A 223 -9.75 13.20 -2.47
N GLU A 224 -10.50 12.93 -3.54
CA GLU A 224 -11.94 13.12 -3.60
C GLU A 224 -12.74 11.80 -3.51
N ILE A 225 -13.90 11.87 -2.85
CA ILE A 225 -14.90 10.81 -2.90
C ILE A 225 -15.60 10.82 -4.27
N GLN A 226 -16.30 11.90 -4.59
CA GLN A 226 -17.05 12.00 -5.86
C GLN A 226 -16.09 12.07 -7.04
N GLY A 227 -16.21 11.14 -7.99
CA GLY A 227 -15.34 11.07 -9.15
C GLY A 227 -13.91 10.62 -8.84
N GLY A 228 -13.60 10.26 -7.58
CA GLY A 228 -12.24 10.01 -7.11
C GLY A 228 -12.02 8.63 -6.50
N ALA A 229 -10.85 8.44 -5.91
CA ALA A 229 -10.36 7.14 -5.45
C ALA A 229 -11.14 6.58 -4.25
N GLN A 230 -11.88 7.42 -3.53
CA GLN A 230 -12.63 7.07 -2.32
C GLN A 230 -14.13 6.81 -2.59
N GLU A 231 -14.56 6.75 -3.86
CA GLU A 231 -15.99 6.71 -4.23
C GLU A 231 -16.73 5.46 -3.76
N THR A 232 -16.16 4.28 -3.97
CA THR A 232 -16.86 3.00 -3.80
C THR A 232 -16.20 2.12 -2.74
N ARG A 233 -17.02 1.50 -1.88
CA ARG A 233 -16.64 0.53 -0.84
C ARG A 233 -17.24 -0.85 -1.11
N PHE A 234 -16.75 -1.86 -0.38
CA PHE A 234 -17.15 -3.26 -0.51
C PHE A 234 -18.06 -3.68 0.65
N VAL A 235 -19.17 -4.35 0.37
CA VAL A 235 -20.15 -4.76 1.40
C VAL A 235 -19.48 -5.66 2.46
N ASN A 236 -18.65 -6.62 2.05
CA ASN A 236 -17.93 -7.54 2.94
C ASN A 236 -16.43 -7.22 3.07
N GLY A 237 -16.03 -5.99 2.72
CA GLY A 237 -14.63 -5.53 2.75
C GLY A 237 -13.80 -5.93 1.53
N ALA A 238 -12.77 -5.14 1.24
CA ALA A 238 -11.93 -5.29 0.05
C ALA A 238 -11.08 -6.57 0.02
N GLN A 239 -10.86 -7.20 1.18
CA GLN A 239 -10.13 -8.48 1.24
C GLN A 239 -10.89 -9.61 0.52
N GLU A 240 -12.20 -9.47 0.33
CA GLU A 240 -13.05 -10.45 -0.37
C GLU A 240 -12.54 -10.76 -1.79
N ILE A 241 -11.96 -9.79 -2.49
CA ILE A 241 -11.37 -10.02 -3.81
C ILE A 241 -10.28 -11.10 -3.72
N SER A 242 -9.38 -10.97 -2.76
CA SER A 242 -8.26 -11.90 -2.58
C SER A 242 -8.71 -13.25 -2.07
N THR A 243 -9.70 -13.31 -1.17
CA THR A 243 -10.21 -14.59 -0.66
C THR A 243 -10.96 -15.38 -1.72
N ARG A 244 -11.75 -14.72 -2.60
CA ARG A 244 -12.44 -15.40 -3.72
C ARG A 244 -11.44 -15.96 -4.74
N ILE A 245 -10.39 -15.22 -5.10
CA ILE A 245 -9.32 -15.72 -5.99
C ILE A 245 -8.53 -16.85 -5.33
N ALA A 246 -8.16 -16.72 -4.05
CA ALA A 246 -7.44 -17.77 -3.35
C ALA A 246 -8.27 -19.07 -3.28
N SER A 247 -9.59 -18.95 -3.09
CA SER A 247 -10.50 -20.10 -3.08
C SER A 247 -10.56 -20.83 -4.42
N SER A 248 -10.54 -20.10 -5.56
CA SER A 248 -10.50 -20.74 -6.89
C SER A 248 -9.16 -21.41 -7.19
N LEU A 249 -8.06 -20.87 -6.65
CA LEU A 249 -6.72 -21.46 -6.77
C LEU A 249 -6.53 -22.71 -5.90
N GLY A 250 -7.26 -22.82 -4.80
CA GLY A 250 -7.25 -23.97 -3.89
C GLY A 250 -5.87 -24.23 -3.29
N ASP A 251 -5.43 -25.48 -3.33
CA ASP A 251 -4.15 -25.94 -2.75
C ASP A 251 -2.90 -25.31 -3.37
N ARG A 252 -3.04 -24.53 -4.45
CA ARG A 252 -1.92 -23.76 -5.00
C ARG A 252 -1.43 -22.67 -4.06
N VAL A 253 -2.28 -22.19 -3.14
CA VAL A 253 -1.90 -21.16 -2.18
C VAL A 253 -1.39 -21.79 -0.88
N ARG A 254 -0.12 -21.55 -0.56
CA ARG A 254 0.55 -22.03 0.66
C ARG A 254 0.77 -20.86 1.62
N LEU A 255 -0.05 -20.82 2.65
CA LEU A 255 0.03 -19.85 3.74
C LEU A 255 1.16 -20.21 4.71
N SER A 256 1.54 -19.28 5.60
CA SER A 256 2.58 -19.44 6.62
C SER A 256 3.91 -19.98 6.05
N THR A 257 4.25 -19.56 4.83
CA THR A 257 5.41 -20.00 4.07
C THR A 257 6.27 -18.78 3.69
N PRO A 258 6.89 -18.11 4.68
CA PRO A 258 7.73 -16.94 4.44
C PRO A 258 8.99 -17.34 3.66
N VAL A 259 9.19 -16.73 2.50
CA VAL A 259 10.40 -16.91 1.69
C VAL A 259 11.56 -16.11 2.29
N ARG A 260 12.72 -16.75 2.40
CA ARG A 260 13.94 -16.18 2.98
C ARG A 260 15.03 -15.96 1.94
N ARG A 261 15.14 -16.86 0.97
CA ARG A 261 16.19 -16.84 -0.05
C ARG A 261 15.65 -17.28 -1.41
N ILE A 262 16.13 -16.65 -2.46
CA ILE A 262 15.94 -17.04 -3.85
C ILE A 262 17.33 -17.21 -4.47
N SER A 263 17.63 -18.41 -4.96
CA SER A 263 18.88 -18.69 -5.65
C SER A 263 18.65 -19.25 -7.04
N VAL A 264 19.51 -18.89 -8.00
CA VAL A 264 19.42 -19.34 -9.39
C VAL A 264 20.66 -20.17 -9.69
N ARG A 265 20.46 -21.46 -10.02
CA ARG A 265 21.55 -22.41 -10.33
C ARG A 265 21.19 -23.23 -11.56
N GLY A 266 22.04 -23.20 -12.58
CA GLY A 266 21.84 -24.02 -13.78
C GLY A 266 20.54 -23.72 -14.56
N GLY A 267 19.95 -22.53 -14.41
CA GLY A 267 18.70 -22.13 -15.05
C GLY A 267 17.44 -22.36 -14.21
N ASP A 268 17.50 -23.24 -13.21
CA ASP A 268 16.42 -23.45 -12.25
C ASP A 268 16.54 -22.49 -11.05
N VAL A 269 15.39 -22.07 -10.52
CA VAL A 269 15.26 -21.22 -9.34
C VAL A 269 14.93 -22.07 -8.12
N MET A 270 15.72 -21.94 -7.07
CA MET A 270 15.52 -22.57 -5.78
C MET A 270 15.10 -21.50 -4.76
N VAL A 271 13.93 -21.70 -4.15
CA VAL A 271 13.30 -20.78 -3.21
C VAL A 271 13.25 -21.44 -1.84
N ASP A 272 13.98 -20.89 -0.87
CA ASP A 272 14.01 -21.39 0.49
C ASP A 272 13.04 -20.62 1.38
N SER A 273 12.26 -21.37 2.15
CA SER A 273 11.31 -20.87 3.14
C SER A 273 11.47 -21.58 4.48
N ASP A 274 10.84 -21.04 5.51
CA ASP A 274 10.78 -21.70 6.83
C ASP A 274 10.03 -23.05 6.80
N ARG A 275 9.32 -23.38 5.70
CA ARG A 275 8.56 -24.63 5.53
C ARG A 275 9.26 -25.66 4.64
N GLY A 276 10.35 -25.29 3.99
CA GLY A 276 11.10 -26.13 3.06
C GLY A 276 11.54 -25.37 1.82
N THR A 277 12.13 -26.13 0.90
CA THR A 277 12.68 -25.64 -0.37
C THR A 277 11.75 -25.97 -1.53
N TYR A 278 11.58 -25.00 -2.43
CA TYR A 278 10.76 -25.09 -3.62
C TYR A 278 11.62 -24.87 -4.86
N LEU A 279 11.34 -25.58 -5.94
CA LEU A 279 12.03 -25.45 -7.22
C LEU A 279 11.08 -24.90 -8.29
N ALA A 280 11.57 -23.99 -9.12
CA ALA A 280 10.82 -23.48 -10.26
C ALA A 280 11.65 -23.00 -11.43
N GLU A 281 11.02 -22.95 -12.61
CA GLU A 281 11.61 -22.35 -13.80
C GLU A 281 11.61 -20.82 -13.72
N ARG A 282 10.55 -20.25 -13.14
CA ARG A 282 10.37 -18.80 -12.98
C ARG A 282 9.79 -18.47 -11.61
N VAL A 283 10.19 -17.30 -11.09
CA VAL A 283 9.66 -16.76 -9.83
C VAL A 283 9.07 -15.38 -10.06
N VAL A 284 7.89 -15.12 -9.52
CA VAL A 284 7.28 -13.79 -9.45
C VAL A 284 7.38 -13.28 -8.02
N VAL A 285 8.17 -12.24 -7.79
CA VAL A 285 8.22 -11.53 -6.51
C VAL A 285 7.09 -10.49 -6.50
N ALA A 286 6.00 -10.77 -5.77
CA ALA A 286 4.80 -9.94 -5.70
C ALA A 286 4.64 -9.25 -4.32
N VAL A 287 5.77 -8.92 -3.67
CA VAL A 287 5.82 -8.21 -2.39
C VAL A 287 6.34 -6.77 -2.56
N PRO A 288 6.00 -5.84 -1.66
CA PRO A 288 6.55 -4.47 -1.70
C PRO A 288 8.09 -4.44 -1.74
N PRO A 289 8.71 -3.45 -2.43
CA PRO A 289 10.16 -3.25 -2.46
C PRO A 289 10.87 -3.37 -1.11
N VAL A 290 10.29 -2.81 -0.03
CA VAL A 290 10.88 -2.88 1.32
C VAL A 290 10.94 -4.30 1.89
N LEU A 291 10.05 -5.19 1.45
CA LEU A 291 10.05 -6.61 1.83
C LEU A 291 10.94 -7.41 0.89
N ALA A 292 10.95 -7.09 -0.41
CA ALA A 292 11.85 -7.73 -1.36
C ALA A 292 13.31 -7.60 -0.91
N ARG A 293 13.71 -6.46 -0.33
CA ARG A 293 15.06 -6.26 0.25
C ARG A 293 15.42 -7.23 1.38
N THR A 294 14.44 -7.87 2.01
CA THR A 294 14.64 -8.81 3.12
C THR A 294 14.87 -10.25 2.65
N ILE A 295 14.61 -10.52 1.37
CA ILE A 295 14.88 -11.80 0.74
C ILE A 295 16.34 -11.78 0.29
N GLU A 296 17.09 -12.83 0.62
CA GLU A 296 18.44 -13.00 0.13
C GLU A 296 18.42 -13.49 -1.33
N PHE A 297 19.24 -12.89 -2.21
CA PHE A 297 19.35 -13.27 -3.61
C PHE A 297 20.75 -13.79 -3.94
N ASP A 298 20.82 -14.93 -4.63
CA ASP A 298 22.07 -15.56 -5.08
C ASP A 298 21.95 -16.07 -6.54
N PRO A 299 22.61 -15.43 -7.52
CA PRO A 299 23.54 -14.32 -7.36
C PRO A 299 22.85 -13.04 -6.87
N ARG A 300 23.64 -12.09 -6.38
CA ARG A 300 23.15 -10.78 -5.96
C ARG A 300 22.38 -10.11 -7.10
N LEU A 301 21.33 -9.36 -6.75
CA LEU A 301 20.55 -8.58 -7.71
C LEU A 301 21.46 -7.57 -8.46
N PRO A 302 21.14 -7.23 -9.73
CA PRO A 302 21.84 -6.18 -10.46
C PRO A 302 21.90 -4.86 -9.67
N ALA A 303 22.98 -4.10 -9.82
CA ALA A 303 23.24 -2.89 -9.02
C ALA A 303 22.07 -1.90 -9.03
N GLN A 304 21.45 -1.65 -10.20
CA GLN A 304 20.28 -0.77 -10.31
C GLN A 304 19.08 -1.27 -9.49
N ARG A 305 18.83 -2.58 -9.48
CA ARG A 305 17.76 -3.17 -8.67
C ARG A 305 18.06 -3.03 -7.18
N ALA A 306 19.29 -3.36 -6.76
CA ALA A 306 19.70 -3.23 -5.36
C ALA A 306 19.55 -1.78 -4.88
N HIS A 307 20.05 -0.82 -5.67
CA HIS A 307 19.92 0.60 -5.41
C HIS A 307 18.46 1.06 -5.25
N LEU A 308 17.58 0.64 -6.16
CA LEU A 308 16.14 0.97 -6.09
C LEU A 308 15.49 0.46 -4.79
N LEU A 309 15.81 -0.78 -4.40
CA LEU A 309 15.28 -1.38 -3.16
C LEU A 309 15.83 -0.71 -1.90
N GLU A 310 17.09 -0.25 -1.92
CA GLU A 310 17.69 0.51 -0.82
C GLU A 310 17.02 1.87 -0.63
N ARG A 311 16.59 2.53 -1.72
CA ARG A 311 15.93 3.84 -1.68
C ARG A 311 14.41 3.81 -1.56
N ALA A 312 13.82 2.62 -1.53
CA ALA A 312 12.40 2.45 -1.24
C ALA A 312 12.15 2.52 0.27
N PHE A 313 11.04 3.16 0.65
CA PHE A 313 10.52 3.16 2.01
C PHE A 313 8.99 2.98 2.00
N GLN A 314 8.38 2.73 3.15
CA GLN A 314 6.92 2.62 3.28
C GLN A 314 6.34 3.85 3.94
N GLY A 315 5.13 4.23 3.53
CA GLY A 315 4.31 5.16 4.30
C GLY A 315 4.02 4.62 5.72
N SER A 316 3.75 5.54 6.64
CA SER A 316 3.31 5.25 8.01
C SER A 316 1.83 5.60 8.14
N THR A 317 1.00 4.64 8.53
CA THR A 317 -0.44 4.85 8.71
C THR A 317 -0.99 4.01 9.87
N ILE A 318 -1.79 4.65 10.72
CA ILE A 318 -2.67 3.97 11.68
C ILE A 318 -4.11 4.26 11.30
N LYS A 319 -4.87 3.20 11.03
CA LYS A 319 -6.29 3.29 10.70
C LYS A 319 -7.10 3.09 11.97
N CYS A 320 -7.89 4.08 12.36
CA CYS A 320 -8.66 4.10 13.60
C CYS A 320 -10.16 4.07 13.30
N LEU A 321 -10.89 3.13 13.89
CA LEU A 321 -12.32 2.91 13.67
C LEU A 321 -13.06 2.97 15.01
N ALA A 322 -14.11 3.77 15.07
CA ALA A 322 -15.00 3.88 16.22
C ALA A 322 -16.44 3.60 15.80
N LEU A 323 -17.06 2.59 16.40
CA LEU A 323 -18.44 2.17 16.16
C LEU A 323 -19.38 2.84 17.18
N TYR A 324 -20.58 3.20 16.74
CA TYR A 324 -21.59 3.86 17.57
C TYR A 324 -22.98 3.26 17.33
N ASP A 325 -23.91 3.52 18.25
CA ASP A 325 -25.30 3.08 18.12
C ASP A 325 -26.11 3.89 17.10
N ARG A 326 -25.74 5.16 16.90
CA ARG A 326 -26.39 6.08 15.96
C ARG A 326 -25.37 6.96 15.23
N PRO A 327 -25.64 7.37 13.98
CA PRO A 327 -24.76 8.24 13.22
C PRO A 327 -24.99 9.72 13.59
N PHE A 328 -24.70 10.09 14.83
CA PHE A 328 -25.00 11.42 15.40
C PHE A 328 -24.40 12.60 14.63
N TRP A 329 -23.32 12.38 13.88
CA TRP A 329 -22.75 13.39 12.98
C TRP A 329 -23.68 13.70 11.79
N ARG A 330 -24.35 12.68 11.22
CA ARG A 330 -25.32 12.86 10.13
C ARG A 330 -26.53 13.65 10.61
N GLU A 331 -27.02 13.37 11.82
CA GLU A 331 -28.13 14.12 12.45
C GLU A 331 -27.81 15.61 12.62
N ARG A 332 -26.53 15.97 12.72
CA ARG A 332 -26.02 17.34 12.81
C ARG A 332 -25.71 17.95 11.43
N GLY A 333 -26.07 17.27 10.35
CA GLY A 333 -25.82 17.69 8.97
C GLY A 333 -24.35 17.61 8.55
N LEU A 334 -23.55 16.72 9.17
CA LEU A 334 -22.14 16.52 8.83
C LEU A 334 -21.95 15.25 7.99
N SER A 335 -21.07 15.31 7.00
CA SER A 335 -20.76 14.16 6.12
C SER A 335 -19.93 13.06 6.81
N GLY A 336 -19.36 13.36 7.96
CA GLY A 336 -18.33 12.53 8.59
C GLY A 336 -16.94 12.78 8.01
N GLU A 337 -16.78 13.56 6.94
CA GLU A 337 -15.46 14.00 6.48
C GLU A 337 -14.87 15.07 7.40
N ALA A 338 -13.61 14.91 7.76
CA ALA A 338 -12.82 15.94 8.43
C ALA A 338 -11.40 15.99 7.89
N VAL A 339 -10.80 17.19 7.83
CA VAL A 339 -9.39 17.38 7.48
C VAL A 339 -8.73 18.24 8.56
N SER A 340 -7.50 17.88 8.96
CA SER A 340 -6.71 18.66 9.92
C SER A 340 -5.23 18.74 9.55
N ASP A 341 -4.60 19.85 9.94
CA ASP A 341 -3.16 20.07 9.83
C ASP A 341 -2.37 19.57 11.06
N GLY A 342 -3.04 19.04 12.08
CA GLY A 342 -2.40 18.53 13.29
C GLY A 342 -3.26 17.60 14.13
N GLY A 343 -2.73 17.22 15.30
CA GLY A 343 -3.38 16.23 16.15
C GLY A 343 -3.22 14.79 15.66
N PRO A 344 -3.85 13.81 16.32
CA PRO A 344 -3.59 12.40 16.04
C PRO A 344 -4.17 11.93 14.68
N LEU A 345 -5.11 12.65 14.09
CA LEU A 345 -5.79 12.27 12.85
C LEU A 345 -5.70 13.40 11.82
N ALA A 346 -5.21 13.09 10.62
CA ALA A 346 -5.14 14.05 9.51
C ALA A 346 -6.46 14.12 8.72
N VAL A 347 -7.16 12.99 8.62
CA VAL A 347 -8.44 12.90 7.91
C VAL A 347 -9.38 11.92 8.59
N ALA A 348 -10.69 12.15 8.48
CA ALA A 348 -11.72 11.21 8.86
C ALA A 348 -12.83 11.12 7.81
N PHE A 349 -13.60 10.04 7.89
CA PHE A 349 -14.72 9.71 7.01
C PHE A 349 -15.85 9.07 7.82
N ASP A 350 -17.08 9.25 7.35
CA ASP A 350 -18.14 8.29 7.67
C ASP A 350 -17.77 6.92 7.11
N ASN A 351 -17.84 5.91 7.97
CA ASN A 351 -17.53 4.54 7.60
C ASN A 351 -18.67 3.56 7.87
N THR A 352 -19.87 4.06 8.12
CA THR A 352 -21.10 3.28 8.40
C THR A 352 -21.27 2.13 7.39
N SER A 353 -21.77 1.00 7.88
CA SER A 353 -22.07 -0.18 7.05
C SER A 353 -23.07 0.15 5.92
N HIS A 354 -23.03 -0.66 4.86
CA HIS A 354 -23.84 -0.47 3.64
C HIS A 354 -25.35 -0.35 3.89
N ASP A 355 -25.85 -1.04 4.90
CA ASP A 355 -27.26 -1.10 5.33
C ASP A 355 -27.60 -0.09 6.45
N GLY A 356 -26.61 0.68 6.92
CA GLY A 356 -26.76 1.60 8.04
C GLY A 356 -26.84 0.92 9.42
N ALA A 357 -26.78 -0.42 9.50
CA ALA A 357 -26.96 -1.16 10.74
C ALA A 357 -25.86 -0.89 11.78
N GLN A 358 -24.66 -0.53 11.32
CA GLN A 358 -23.52 -0.18 12.16
C GLN A 358 -22.94 1.19 11.77
N PRO A 359 -23.35 2.27 12.46
CA PRO A 359 -22.67 3.56 12.40
C PRO A 359 -21.21 3.45 12.84
N ALA A 360 -20.32 4.07 12.06
CA ALA A 360 -18.91 4.11 12.38
C ALA A 360 -18.23 5.38 11.82
N LEU A 361 -17.27 5.90 12.57
CA LEU A 361 -16.30 6.90 12.11
C LEU A 361 -14.96 6.24 11.88
N LEU A 362 -14.32 6.61 10.77
CA LEU A 362 -12.97 6.21 10.43
C LEU A 362 -12.05 7.41 10.44
N GLY A 363 -10.88 7.28 11.06
CA GLY A 363 -9.83 8.29 11.10
C GLY A 363 -8.48 7.69 10.69
N PHE A 364 -7.64 8.52 10.07
CA PHE A 364 -6.28 8.14 9.70
C PHE A 364 -5.25 9.02 10.39
N SER A 365 -4.35 8.39 11.13
CA SER A 365 -3.03 8.96 11.44
C SER A 365 -2.10 8.60 10.29
N VAL A 366 -1.37 9.56 9.74
CA VAL A 366 -0.52 9.37 8.55
C VAL A 366 0.78 10.15 8.66
N GLY A 367 1.86 9.63 8.08
CA GLY A 367 3.17 10.29 8.06
C GLY A 367 3.77 10.46 9.45
N ALA A 368 4.29 11.65 9.73
CA ALA A 368 4.86 11.95 11.05
C ALA A 368 3.84 11.74 12.19
N LEU A 369 2.57 12.10 11.95
CA LEU A 369 1.50 11.93 12.94
C LEU A 369 1.29 10.45 13.29
N ALA A 370 1.36 9.53 12.32
CA ALA A 370 1.29 8.10 12.59
C ALA A 370 2.46 7.61 13.45
N ARG A 371 3.68 8.06 13.17
CA ARG A 371 4.88 7.68 13.94
C ARG A 371 4.80 8.18 15.39
N GLU A 372 4.39 9.43 15.57
CA GLU A 372 4.14 9.98 16.91
C GLU A 372 3.02 9.23 17.62
N HIS A 373 1.95 8.86 16.89
CA HIS A 373 0.82 8.14 17.43
C HIS A 373 1.23 6.73 17.88
N ALA A 374 1.99 6.00 17.06
CA ALA A 374 2.53 4.67 17.35
C ALA A 374 3.37 4.62 18.64
N ALA A 375 4.11 5.70 18.95
CA ALA A 375 4.91 5.81 20.16
C ALA A 375 4.09 5.90 21.47
N ARG A 376 2.77 6.14 21.39
CA ARG A 376 1.87 6.20 22.55
C ARG A 376 1.35 4.82 22.93
N SER A 377 0.94 4.66 24.20
CA SER A 377 0.23 3.47 24.65
C SER A 377 -1.10 3.30 23.90
N ARG A 378 -1.57 2.06 23.70
CA ARG A 378 -2.89 1.80 23.06
C ARG A 378 -4.05 2.54 23.74
N ALA A 379 -4.00 2.67 25.07
CA ALA A 379 -5.00 3.41 25.84
C ALA A 379 -4.97 4.92 25.51
N ASP A 380 -3.78 5.51 25.44
CA ASP A 380 -3.63 6.91 25.06
C ASP A 380 -4.02 7.16 23.61
N ARG A 381 -3.66 6.25 22.69
CA ARG A 381 -4.04 6.32 21.28
C ARG A 381 -5.55 6.39 21.11
N ARG A 382 -6.26 5.43 21.74
CA ARG A 382 -7.72 5.44 21.82
C ARG A 382 -8.25 6.77 22.36
N ARG A 383 -7.74 7.23 23.50
CA ARG A 383 -8.21 8.45 24.15
C ARG A 383 -8.08 9.67 23.23
N VAL A 384 -6.89 9.93 22.68
CA VAL A 384 -6.65 11.12 21.84
C VAL A 384 -7.42 11.08 20.52
N VAL A 385 -7.68 9.89 19.97
CA VAL A 385 -8.53 9.72 18.79
C VAL A 385 -9.98 10.04 19.10
N LEU A 386 -10.52 9.53 20.20
CA LEU A 386 -11.92 9.80 20.58
C LEU A 386 -12.11 11.27 20.97
N GLU A 387 -11.14 11.89 21.65
CA GLU A 387 -11.12 13.34 21.90
C GLU A 387 -11.13 14.13 20.59
N ARG A 388 -10.38 13.67 19.57
CA ARG A 388 -10.39 14.30 18.24
C ARG A 388 -11.72 14.14 17.53
N PHE A 389 -12.33 12.96 17.54
CA PHE A 389 -13.69 12.79 17.00
C PHE A 389 -14.71 13.63 17.77
N ALA A 390 -14.56 13.78 19.09
CA ALA A 390 -15.48 14.58 19.88
C ALA A 390 -15.39 16.07 19.54
N ARG A 391 -14.17 16.55 19.32
CA ARG A 391 -13.91 17.90 18.81
C ARG A 391 -14.60 18.15 17.46
N TRP A 392 -14.65 17.16 16.57
CA TRP A 392 -15.25 17.33 15.23
C TRP A 392 -16.77 17.12 15.21
N TYR A 393 -17.28 16.16 15.97
CA TYR A 393 -18.64 15.66 15.80
C TYR A 393 -19.53 15.76 17.06
N GLY A 394 -18.97 16.11 18.22
CA GLY A 394 -19.69 16.23 19.51
C GLY A 394 -19.27 15.18 20.55
N GLU A 395 -19.58 15.44 21.83
CA GLU A 395 -19.16 14.61 22.97
C GLU A 395 -19.63 13.15 22.90
N GLU A 396 -20.65 12.84 22.11
CA GLU A 396 -21.08 11.46 21.86
C GLU A 396 -19.95 10.60 21.28
N ALA A 397 -19.00 11.19 20.56
CA ALA A 397 -17.85 10.48 20.02
C ALA A 397 -16.90 9.93 21.10
N LEU A 398 -16.98 10.41 22.34
CA LEU A 398 -16.18 9.89 23.46
C LEU A 398 -16.64 8.49 23.92
N ARG A 399 -17.83 8.07 23.49
CA ARG A 399 -18.51 6.86 23.97
C ARG A 399 -18.80 5.90 22.81
N PRO A 400 -17.78 5.36 22.12
CA PRO A 400 -18.00 4.34 21.11
C PRO A 400 -18.44 3.02 21.75
N VAL A 401 -19.27 2.27 21.03
CA VAL A 401 -19.61 0.88 21.34
C VAL A 401 -18.36 0.00 21.25
N GLU A 402 -17.57 0.22 20.20
CA GLU A 402 -16.32 -0.50 19.97
C GLU A 402 -15.29 0.45 19.34
N TYR A 403 -14.04 0.33 19.76
CA TYR A 403 -12.91 1.04 19.16
C TYR A 403 -11.84 0.06 18.71
N VAL A 404 -11.37 0.26 17.49
CA VAL A 404 -10.36 -0.58 16.85
C VAL A 404 -9.34 0.29 16.16
N GLU A 405 -8.08 -0.05 16.28
CA GLU A 405 -7.02 0.52 15.48
C GLU A 405 -6.17 -0.57 14.83
N HIS A 406 -5.56 -0.25 13.71
CA HIS A 406 -4.56 -1.08 13.07
C HIS A 406 -3.38 -0.21 12.64
N ASP A 407 -2.24 -0.41 13.29
CA ASP A 407 -0.97 0.22 12.95
C ASP A 407 -0.24 -0.65 11.92
N TRP A 408 -0.20 -0.17 10.67
CA TRP A 408 0.44 -0.91 9.59
C TRP A 408 1.97 -0.92 9.69
N SER A 409 2.57 -0.08 10.53
CA SER A 409 4.02 -0.10 10.78
C SER A 409 4.44 -1.28 11.64
N GLU A 410 3.54 -1.83 12.47
CA GLU A 410 3.77 -3.04 13.28
C GLU A 410 3.68 -4.33 12.44
N GLU A 411 3.11 -4.28 11.23
CA GLU A 411 2.91 -5.45 10.37
C GLU A 411 4.24 -5.95 9.78
N PRO A 412 4.76 -7.14 10.17
CA PRO A 412 6.10 -7.59 9.77
C PRO A 412 6.24 -7.83 8.25
N TRP A 413 5.12 -8.16 7.61
CA TRP A 413 5.03 -8.52 6.19
C TRP A 413 4.31 -7.44 5.37
N SER A 414 4.31 -6.19 5.85
CA SER A 414 3.93 -4.99 5.10
C SER A 414 4.89 -3.83 5.41
N ARG A 415 5.28 -3.69 6.69
CA ARG A 415 6.22 -2.68 7.23
C ARG A 415 5.77 -1.24 7.01
N GLY A 416 4.47 -1.04 6.87
CA GLY A 416 3.84 0.24 6.59
C GLY A 416 2.78 0.19 5.50
N CYS A 417 2.09 1.31 5.36
CA CYS A 417 1.02 1.59 4.41
C CYS A 417 0.85 3.12 4.28
N PRO A 418 0.15 3.61 3.23
CA PRO A 418 -0.60 2.82 2.25
C PRO A 418 0.28 2.16 1.18
N ILE A 419 1.43 2.75 0.87
CA ILE A 419 2.23 2.42 -0.32
C ILE A 419 3.73 2.45 -0.06
N SER A 420 4.51 1.78 -0.91
CA SER A 420 5.94 2.07 -0.99
C SER A 420 6.17 3.37 -1.74
N LEU A 421 7.16 4.12 -1.30
CA LEU A 421 7.56 5.41 -1.82
C LEU A 421 9.05 5.40 -2.14
N PHE A 422 9.47 6.39 -2.93
CA PHE A 422 10.86 6.56 -3.34
C PHE A 422 11.39 7.94 -2.93
N GLY A 423 12.55 7.93 -2.27
CA GLY A 423 13.32 9.12 -1.98
C GLY A 423 14.04 9.65 -3.23
N THR A 424 14.77 10.76 -3.07
CA THR A 424 15.54 11.39 -4.15
C THR A 424 16.59 10.46 -4.75
N GLY A 425 16.79 10.56 -6.07
CA GLY A 425 17.77 9.80 -6.85
C GLY A 425 17.40 8.35 -7.16
N ALA A 426 16.30 7.83 -6.60
CA ALA A 426 15.90 6.44 -6.81
C ALA A 426 15.38 6.17 -8.22
N LEU A 427 14.48 7.01 -8.71
CA LEU A 427 13.76 6.78 -9.95
C LEU A 427 14.56 7.22 -11.17
N SER A 428 15.30 8.33 -11.13
CA SER A 428 16.11 8.76 -12.27
C SER A 428 17.26 7.81 -12.57
N GLU A 429 17.89 7.24 -11.52
CA GLU A 429 19.05 6.34 -11.69
C GLU A 429 18.64 4.89 -11.92
N SER A 430 17.55 4.43 -11.29
CA SER A 430 17.17 3.01 -11.24
C SER A 430 15.70 2.74 -11.57
N GLY A 431 14.97 3.70 -12.16
CA GLY A 431 13.54 3.55 -12.43
C GLY A 431 13.18 2.42 -13.41
N ALA A 432 14.06 2.05 -14.34
CA ALA A 432 13.88 0.87 -15.19
C ALA A 432 13.73 -0.42 -14.35
N ALA A 433 14.50 -0.52 -13.26
CA ALA A 433 14.53 -1.68 -12.39
C ALA A 433 13.23 -1.87 -11.58
N LEU A 434 12.25 -0.96 -11.66
CA LEU A 434 10.90 -1.22 -11.12
C LEU A 434 10.28 -2.48 -11.75
N ARG A 435 10.56 -2.74 -13.03
CA ARG A 435 9.85 -3.73 -13.83
C ARG A 435 10.76 -4.76 -14.50
N THR A 436 12.00 -4.38 -14.84
CA THR A 436 12.94 -5.26 -15.57
C THR A 436 13.18 -6.58 -14.84
N PRO A 437 12.85 -7.74 -15.45
CA PRO A 437 13.15 -9.04 -14.87
C PRO A 437 14.66 -9.24 -14.61
N CYS A 438 15.00 -10.01 -13.59
CA CYS A 438 16.37 -10.39 -13.26
C CYS A 438 16.56 -11.87 -13.59
N GLY A 439 16.89 -12.18 -14.84
CA GLY A 439 16.89 -13.55 -15.34
C GLY A 439 15.50 -14.19 -15.18
N PRO A 440 15.37 -15.32 -14.44
CA PRO A 440 14.08 -15.97 -14.23
C PRO A 440 13.18 -15.31 -13.16
N ILE A 441 13.61 -14.18 -12.57
CA ILE A 441 12.88 -13.48 -11.51
C ILE A 441 12.10 -12.29 -12.11
N HIS A 442 10.79 -12.39 -12.07
CA HIS A 442 9.83 -11.35 -12.45
C HIS A 442 9.29 -10.64 -11.20
N TRP A 443 8.74 -9.44 -11.40
CA TRP A 443 8.41 -8.55 -10.30
C TRP A 443 7.00 -8.04 -10.49
N ALA A 444 6.09 -8.37 -9.58
CA ALA A 444 4.73 -7.87 -9.58
C ALA A 444 4.49 -7.00 -8.33
N GLY A 445 3.28 -6.48 -8.18
CA GLY A 445 2.89 -5.62 -7.07
C GLY A 445 2.52 -4.24 -7.55
N ALA A 446 1.69 -3.54 -6.76
CA ALA A 446 1.15 -2.24 -7.13
C ALA A 446 2.24 -1.17 -7.38
N GLU A 447 3.41 -1.33 -6.77
CA GLU A 447 4.61 -0.51 -6.99
C GLU A 447 5.25 -0.72 -8.37
N THR A 448 4.94 -1.83 -9.03
CA THR A 448 5.40 -2.15 -10.38
C THR A 448 4.31 -1.86 -11.39
N ALA A 449 3.39 -0.92 -11.10
CA ALA A 449 2.27 -0.56 -11.96
C ALA A 449 2.50 0.76 -12.72
N ARG A 450 2.02 0.84 -13.97
CA ARG A 450 2.11 2.04 -14.82
C ARG A 450 0.91 2.97 -14.59
N GLU A 451 -0.24 2.37 -14.31
CA GLU A 451 -1.49 3.05 -13.98
C GLU A 451 -1.80 2.80 -12.51
N HIS A 452 -2.33 3.81 -11.81
CA HIS A 452 -2.75 3.73 -10.41
C HIS A 452 -1.72 3.06 -9.50
N HIS A 453 -0.47 3.51 -9.60
CA HIS A 453 0.65 3.04 -8.79
C HIS A 453 0.26 3.01 -7.30
N GLY A 454 0.46 1.87 -6.64
CA GLY A 454 0.15 1.70 -5.22
C GLY A 454 -1.32 1.37 -4.87
N PHE A 455 -2.24 1.33 -5.84
CA PHE A 455 -3.64 0.94 -5.61
C PHE A 455 -3.92 -0.53 -5.96
N LEU A 456 -5.14 -0.99 -5.65
CA LEU A 456 -5.66 -2.29 -6.11
C LEU A 456 -5.63 -2.40 -7.64
N GLU A 457 -5.99 -1.33 -8.35
CA GLU A 457 -5.88 -1.24 -9.81
C GLU A 457 -4.45 -1.50 -10.30
N GLY A 458 -3.45 -0.86 -9.68
CA GLY A 458 -2.05 -1.08 -10.04
C GLY A 458 -1.59 -2.51 -9.74
N ALA A 459 -2.08 -3.13 -8.66
CA ALA A 459 -1.80 -4.54 -8.39
C ALA A 459 -2.30 -5.45 -9.53
N LEU A 460 -3.49 -5.17 -10.07
CA LEU A 460 -4.08 -5.91 -11.19
C LEU A 460 -3.34 -5.64 -12.51
N GLU A 461 -2.99 -4.40 -12.81
CA GLU A 461 -2.20 -4.05 -14.00
C GLU A 461 -0.84 -4.76 -13.98
N SER A 462 -0.16 -4.78 -12.83
CA SER A 462 1.10 -5.50 -12.69
C SER A 462 0.95 -7.00 -12.93
N ALA A 463 -0.18 -7.59 -12.53
CA ALA A 463 -0.44 -9.01 -12.69
C ALA A 463 -0.64 -9.40 -14.16
N GLU A 464 -1.39 -8.59 -14.92
CA GLU A 464 -1.57 -8.75 -16.37
C GLU A 464 -0.21 -8.69 -17.08
N ARG A 465 0.57 -7.63 -16.82
CA ARG A 465 1.91 -7.47 -17.42
C ARG A 465 2.81 -8.67 -17.14
N VAL A 466 2.95 -9.10 -15.89
CA VAL A 466 3.84 -10.24 -15.56
C VAL A 466 3.36 -11.52 -16.21
N THR A 467 2.04 -11.72 -16.33
CA THR A 467 1.51 -12.90 -17.01
C THR A 467 1.91 -12.89 -18.49
N ASP A 468 1.81 -11.75 -19.17
CA ASP A 468 2.25 -11.60 -20.57
C ASP A 468 3.76 -11.82 -20.74
N GLU A 469 4.57 -11.33 -19.78
CA GLU A 469 6.02 -11.56 -19.75
C GLU A 469 6.38 -13.03 -19.63
N LEU A 470 5.72 -13.75 -18.71
CA LEU A 470 5.97 -15.18 -18.50
C LEU A 470 5.59 -16.00 -19.72
N GLN A 471 4.43 -15.74 -20.33
CA GLN A 471 4.03 -16.43 -21.56
C GLN A 471 5.01 -16.19 -22.71
N SER A 472 5.45 -14.95 -22.87
CA SER A 472 6.47 -14.61 -23.88
C SER A 472 7.81 -15.29 -23.61
N ALA A 473 8.13 -15.58 -22.36
CA ALA A 473 9.35 -16.29 -21.96
C ALA A 473 9.23 -17.82 -22.08
N PHE A 474 8.01 -18.37 -22.12
CA PHE A 474 7.76 -19.80 -22.34
C PHE A 474 7.64 -20.19 -23.81
N CYS A 475 7.33 -19.22 -24.68
CA CYS A 475 7.28 -19.42 -26.14
C CYS A 475 8.65 -19.29 -26.83
N ARG A 476 9.70 -18.87 -26.11
CA ARG A 476 11.09 -18.82 -26.58
C ARG A 476 11.83 -20.04 -26.11
#